data_AF-A0A7W7J0H0-F1
#
_entry.id   AF-A0A7W7J0H0-F1
#
_cell.length_a   1.000
_cell.length_b   1.000
_cell.length_c   1.000
_cell.angle_alpha   90.00
_cell.angle_beta   90.00
_cell.angle_gamma   90.00
#
_symmetry.space_group_name_H-M   'P 1'
#
loop_
_entity.id
_entity.type
_entity.pdbx_description
1 polymer ?
#
loop_
_entity_poly.entity_id
_entity_poly.type
_entity_poly.pdbx_seq_one_letter_code
_entity_poly.pdbx_strand_id
1 'polypeptide(L)'
;MEIYKGTGKTTTGTILLTKGISAFVIGSSVEFEDLTTETIRVEIERANGSNFEITKGTMSLADFILATTYGEDAITNNVVRGLKTVAVCEISAHGAVHLFEKDVIKVTLAGLVNAETYVLNGIEEPETGTEIYSFERKSMAPDDTNKDFNVAGFDILILDKSADIEEVNYTFENGRTVKYSLFELEAMSASVDPVAYVKNDGKVDSLFSKKIQLPLLAVVNVNIRKSQGALPVSLILRNQL
;
A
#
# COMPACT_ATOMS: atom_id res chain seq x y z
N MET A 1 -9.92 -10.91 -14.61
CA MET A 1 -11.35 -10.52 -14.65
C MET A 1 -11.48 -9.01 -14.59
N GLU A 2 -12.18 -8.35 -15.53
CA GLU A 2 -12.47 -6.90 -15.41
C GLU A 2 -13.52 -6.66 -14.32
N ILE A 3 -13.18 -5.80 -13.37
CA ILE A 3 -14.05 -5.41 -12.24
C ILE A 3 -14.63 -4.03 -12.49
N TYR A 4 -13.78 -3.10 -12.96
CA TYR A 4 -14.17 -1.73 -13.25
C TYR A 4 -13.27 -1.13 -14.33
N LYS A 5 -13.88 -0.31 -15.18
CA LYS A 5 -13.18 0.62 -16.06
C LYS A 5 -14.04 1.88 -16.21
N GLY A 6 -13.48 3.03 -15.90
CA GLY A 6 -14.23 4.27 -16.01
C GLY A 6 -13.39 5.53 -16.02
N THR A 7 -13.96 6.56 -16.65
CA THR A 7 -13.52 7.96 -16.68
C THR A 7 -14.73 8.80 -16.27
N GLY A 8 -14.54 10.02 -15.80
CA GLY A 8 -15.67 10.89 -15.49
C GLY A 8 -16.29 10.64 -14.11
N LYS A 9 -15.55 10.01 -13.19
CA LYS A 9 -16.04 9.56 -11.87
C LYS A 9 -15.07 10.00 -10.78
N THR A 10 -15.61 10.31 -9.60
CA THR A 10 -14.83 10.56 -8.38
C THR A 10 -14.82 9.38 -7.41
N THR A 11 -15.64 8.36 -7.68
CA THR A 11 -15.70 7.10 -6.94
C THR A 11 -16.28 5.98 -7.82
N THR A 12 -15.89 4.74 -7.54
CA THR A 12 -16.51 3.54 -8.13
C THR A 12 -17.83 3.17 -7.47
N GLY A 13 -18.13 3.71 -6.28
CA GLY A 13 -19.05 3.06 -5.35
C GLY A 13 -18.49 1.73 -4.84
N THR A 14 -19.27 1.01 -4.05
CA THR A 14 -18.88 -0.32 -3.55
C THR A 14 -19.14 -1.36 -4.62
N ILE A 15 -18.08 -2.03 -5.06
CA ILE A 15 -18.14 -3.15 -5.98
C ILE A 15 -18.05 -4.43 -5.16
N LEU A 16 -18.97 -5.37 -5.43
CA LEU A 16 -19.04 -6.66 -4.76
C LEU A 16 -18.48 -7.75 -5.67
N LEU A 17 -17.49 -8.50 -5.20
CA LEU A 17 -16.93 -9.65 -5.89
C LEU A 17 -17.36 -10.91 -5.17
N THR A 18 -18.06 -11.78 -5.89
CA THR A 18 -18.52 -13.09 -5.41
C THR A 18 -17.54 -14.22 -5.75
N LYS A 19 -16.42 -13.88 -6.40
CA LYS A 19 -15.34 -14.79 -6.73
C LYS A 19 -14.07 -14.37 -5.98
N GLY A 20 -13.34 -15.36 -5.48
CA GLY A 20 -12.02 -15.15 -4.90
C GLY A 20 -11.05 -14.64 -5.95
N ILE A 21 -10.19 -13.71 -5.54
CA ILE A 21 -9.06 -13.20 -6.33
C ILE A 21 -7.82 -13.18 -5.44
N SER A 22 -6.62 -13.33 -6.01
CA SER A 22 -5.36 -13.24 -5.27
C SER A 22 -4.81 -11.82 -5.24
N ALA A 23 -5.02 -11.08 -6.32
CA ALA A 23 -4.51 -9.73 -6.50
C ALA A 23 -5.49 -8.82 -7.25
N PHE A 24 -5.36 -7.52 -7.02
CA PHE A 24 -5.91 -6.49 -7.88
C PHE A 24 -4.87 -6.06 -8.91
N VAL A 25 -5.28 -5.94 -10.18
CA VAL A 25 -4.52 -5.18 -11.17
C VAL A 25 -5.12 -3.79 -11.24
N ILE A 26 -4.38 -2.81 -10.76
CA ILE A 26 -4.78 -1.40 -10.69
C ILE A 26 -4.14 -0.67 -11.86
N GLY A 27 -4.95 -0.07 -12.71
CA GLY A 27 -4.52 0.77 -13.83
C GLY A 27 -5.05 2.19 -13.69
N SER A 28 -4.24 3.19 -14.04
CA SER A 28 -4.64 4.60 -14.07
C SER A 28 -3.97 5.36 -15.22
N SER A 29 -4.63 6.36 -15.79
CA SER A 29 -4.01 7.35 -16.68
C SER A 29 -3.24 8.46 -15.94
N VAL A 30 -3.24 8.43 -14.60
CA VAL A 30 -2.41 9.25 -13.72
C VAL A 30 -1.04 8.59 -13.54
N GLU A 31 0.04 9.37 -13.56
CA GLU A 31 1.37 8.89 -13.17
C GLU A 31 1.39 8.52 -11.68
N PHE A 32 2.23 7.56 -11.29
CA PHE A 32 2.19 7.02 -9.92
C PHE A 32 2.43 8.11 -8.86
N GLU A 33 3.41 9.00 -9.10
CA GLU A 33 3.77 10.10 -8.19
C GLU A 33 2.68 11.19 -8.06
N ASP A 34 1.71 11.19 -8.99
CA ASP A 34 0.59 12.15 -9.05
C ASP A 34 -0.70 11.58 -8.43
N LEU A 35 -0.71 10.30 -8.00
CA LEU A 35 -1.79 9.71 -7.21
C LEU A 35 -1.82 10.33 -5.81
N THR A 36 -2.61 11.39 -5.64
CA THR A 36 -2.58 12.25 -4.45
C THR A 36 -3.90 12.31 -3.71
N THR A 37 -5.02 12.11 -4.40
CA THR A 37 -6.36 12.14 -3.80
C THR A 37 -7.03 10.78 -3.79
N GLU A 38 -6.54 9.87 -4.62
CA GLU A 38 -7.08 8.54 -4.81
C GLU A 38 -6.88 7.68 -3.57
N THR A 39 -7.95 6.99 -3.21
CA THR A 39 -7.97 6.10 -2.07
C THR A 39 -8.65 4.78 -2.42
N ILE A 40 -8.30 3.75 -1.67
CA ILE A 40 -8.86 2.41 -1.78
C ILE A 40 -9.33 1.93 -0.41
N ARG A 41 -10.47 1.24 -0.42
CA ARG A 41 -10.94 0.41 0.70
C ARG A 41 -11.23 -0.99 0.18
N VAL A 42 -10.66 -1.99 0.84
CA VAL A 42 -10.89 -3.41 0.59
C VAL A 42 -11.28 -4.11 1.88
N GLU A 43 -12.39 -4.84 1.86
CA GLU A 43 -12.85 -5.66 2.97
C GLU A 43 -13.47 -6.96 2.46
N ILE A 44 -13.41 -8.01 3.27
CA ILE A 44 -14.14 -9.26 3.06
C ILE A 44 -15.33 -9.23 4.00
N GLU A 45 -16.53 -9.15 3.44
CA GLU A 45 -17.75 -9.37 4.20
C GLU A 45 -18.01 -10.87 4.30
N ARG A 46 -18.04 -11.37 5.53
CA ARG A 46 -18.28 -12.79 5.82
C ARG A 46 -19.73 -12.98 6.20
N ALA A 47 -20.35 -14.06 5.73
CA ALA A 47 -21.76 -14.36 6.01
C ALA A 47 -22.06 -14.53 7.51
N ASN A 48 -21.05 -14.93 8.30
CA ASN A 48 -21.14 -15.08 9.75
C ASN A 48 -20.95 -13.77 10.53
N GLY A 49 -20.74 -12.63 9.85
CA GLY A 49 -20.51 -11.31 10.45
C GLY A 49 -19.06 -11.05 10.90
N SER A 50 -18.15 -12.02 10.77
CA SER A 50 -16.72 -11.85 11.07
C SER A 50 -16.00 -11.16 9.91
N ASN A 51 -16.44 -9.95 9.58
CA ASN A 51 -15.87 -9.17 8.48
C ASN A 51 -14.40 -8.86 8.74
N PHE A 52 -13.64 -8.81 7.66
CA PHE A 52 -12.21 -8.54 7.71
C PHE A 52 -11.85 -7.36 6.81
N GLU A 53 -11.25 -6.33 7.38
CA GLU A 53 -10.75 -5.19 6.61
C GLU A 53 -9.30 -5.46 6.17
N ILE A 54 -9.12 -5.70 4.86
CA ILE A 54 -7.79 -5.86 4.26
C ILE A 54 -7.05 -4.52 4.38
N THR A 55 -7.68 -3.43 3.94
CA THR A 55 -7.23 -2.09 4.30
C THR A 55 -8.02 -1.65 5.53
N LYS A 56 -7.37 -1.46 6.69
CA LYS A 56 -8.05 -0.97 7.90
C LYS A 56 -8.57 0.45 7.66
N GLY A 57 -9.86 0.57 7.37
CA GLY A 57 -10.48 1.78 6.84
C GLY A 57 -10.09 2.11 5.38
N THR A 58 -9.98 3.41 5.09
CA THR A 58 -9.61 3.92 3.76
C THR A 58 -8.14 4.29 3.71
N MET A 59 -7.44 3.87 2.66
CA MET A 59 -6.00 4.06 2.47
C MET A 59 -5.71 4.84 1.19
N SER A 60 -4.61 5.59 1.14
CA SER A 60 -4.11 6.17 -0.12
C SER A 60 -3.83 5.06 -1.13
N LEU A 61 -4.26 5.26 -2.38
CA LEU A 61 -4.02 4.28 -3.44
C LEU A 61 -2.53 4.10 -3.72
N ALA A 62 -1.76 5.19 -3.68
CA ALA A 62 -0.31 5.13 -3.87
C ALA A 62 0.37 4.32 -2.76
N ASP A 63 -0.07 4.49 -1.51
CA ASP A 63 0.44 3.75 -0.37
C ASP A 63 0.13 2.26 -0.44
N PHE A 64 -1.10 1.93 -0.85
CA PHE A 64 -1.51 0.54 -1.06
C PHE A 64 -0.63 -0.12 -2.14
N ILE A 65 -0.44 0.55 -3.29
CA ILE A 65 0.41 0.07 -4.38
C ILE A 65 1.86 -0.17 -3.88
N LEU A 66 2.46 0.77 -3.16
CA LEU A 66 3.83 0.59 -2.65
C LEU A 66 3.92 -0.55 -1.63
N ALA A 67 2.93 -0.70 -0.76
CA ALA A 67 2.92 -1.77 0.23
C ALA A 67 2.80 -3.16 -0.41
N THR A 68 2.12 -3.27 -1.55
CA THR A 68 1.89 -4.55 -2.24
C THR A 68 2.93 -4.88 -3.31
N THR A 69 3.81 -3.96 -3.68
CA THR A 69 4.78 -4.17 -4.78
C THR A 69 6.20 -4.35 -4.27
N TYR A 70 6.48 -3.96 -3.02
CA TYR A 70 7.83 -4.04 -2.44
C TYR A 70 8.37 -5.47 -2.37
N GLY A 71 9.53 -5.70 -2.99
CA GLY A 71 10.18 -7.02 -3.03
C GLY A 71 9.49 -8.04 -3.94
N GLU A 72 8.53 -7.63 -4.76
CA GLU A 72 7.70 -8.53 -5.55
C GLU A 72 7.58 -8.04 -7.00
N ASP A 73 6.90 -6.92 -7.21
CA ASP A 73 6.44 -6.49 -8.53
C ASP A 73 6.85 -5.05 -8.89
N ALA A 74 6.99 -4.79 -10.18
CA ALA A 74 7.22 -3.44 -10.69
C ALA A 74 5.90 -2.66 -10.84
N ILE A 75 5.95 -1.35 -10.61
CA ILE A 75 4.93 -0.42 -11.09
C ILE A 75 5.27 -0.10 -12.55
N THR A 76 4.39 -0.47 -13.47
CA THR A 76 4.61 -0.31 -14.91
C THR A 76 3.63 0.65 -15.55
N ASN A 77 3.68 0.76 -16.86
CA ASN A 77 2.72 1.50 -17.67
C ASN A 77 2.17 0.61 -18.80
N ASN A 78 1.13 1.10 -19.46
CA ASN A 78 0.61 0.51 -20.67
C ASN A 78 0.23 1.62 -21.66
N VAL A 79 1.21 2.04 -22.45
CA VAL A 79 1.05 3.09 -23.47
C VAL A 79 -0.09 2.79 -24.44
N VAL A 80 -0.24 1.52 -24.87
CA VAL A 80 -1.30 1.11 -25.82
C VAL A 80 -2.70 1.36 -25.24
N ARG A 81 -2.86 1.17 -23.92
CA ARG A 81 -4.11 1.40 -23.21
C ARG A 81 -4.23 2.81 -22.61
N GLY A 82 -3.24 3.68 -22.81
CA GLY A 82 -3.19 5.02 -22.22
C GLY A 82 -3.09 5.02 -20.69
N LEU A 83 -2.59 3.93 -20.09
CA LEU A 83 -2.43 3.82 -18.64
C LEU A 83 -0.99 4.16 -18.29
N LYS A 84 -0.80 5.14 -17.42
CA LYS A 84 0.50 5.61 -16.96
C LYS A 84 0.97 4.90 -15.69
N THR A 85 0.04 4.38 -14.90
CA THR A 85 0.31 3.51 -13.76
C THR A 85 -0.42 2.19 -13.96
N VAL A 86 0.30 1.09 -13.83
CA VAL A 86 -0.24 -0.27 -13.75
C VAL A 86 0.52 -1.00 -12.66
N ALA A 87 -0.18 -1.50 -11.65
CA ALA A 87 0.40 -2.28 -10.56
C ALA A 87 -0.42 -3.54 -10.32
N VAL A 88 0.26 -4.63 -10.00
CA VAL A 88 -0.35 -5.83 -9.43
C VAL A 88 -0.20 -5.72 -7.92
N CYS A 89 -1.32 -5.84 -7.21
CA CYS A 89 -1.42 -5.61 -5.79
C CYS A 89 -1.99 -6.87 -5.12
N GLU A 90 -1.11 -7.73 -4.62
CA GLU A 90 -1.51 -8.95 -3.92
C GLU A 90 -2.27 -8.63 -2.63
N ILE A 91 -3.34 -9.39 -2.38
CA ILE A 91 -4.17 -9.31 -1.17
C ILE A 91 -4.28 -10.64 -0.43
N SER A 92 -3.68 -11.69 -0.99
CA SER A 92 -3.63 -13.06 -0.48
C SER A 92 -2.23 -13.59 -0.72
N ALA A 93 -1.63 -14.23 0.28
CA ALA A 93 -0.27 -14.75 0.17
C ALA A 93 -0.21 -16.06 -0.64
N HIS A 94 -1.33 -16.82 -0.67
CA HIS A 94 -1.39 -18.16 -1.25
C HIS A 94 -2.69 -18.34 -2.05
N GLY A 95 -2.60 -18.21 -3.37
CA GLY A 95 -3.74 -18.35 -4.27
C GLY A 95 -4.79 -17.26 -4.04
N ALA A 96 -6.00 -17.49 -4.56
CA ALA A 96 -7.11 -16.56 -4.39
C ALA A 96 -7.67 -16.58 -2.97
N VAL A 97 -8.20 -15.45 -2.50
CA VAL A 97 -8.91 -15.39 -1.21
C VAL A 97 -10.04 -16.43 -1.19
N HIS A 98 -10.02 -17.33 -0.20
CA HIS A 98 -11.08 -18.29 0.00
C HIS A 98 -12.36 -17.60 0.49
N LEU A 99 -13.43 -17.70 -0.30
CA LEU A 99 -14.75 -17.19 0.01
C LEU A 99 -15.71 -18.35 0.30
N PHE A 100 -16.30 -18.36 1.49
CA PHE A 100 -17.37 -19.29 1.82
C PHE A 100 -18.69 -18.84 1.15
N GLU A 101 -19.73 -19.66 1.28
CA GLU A 101 -21.04 -19.33 0.75
C GLU A 101 -21.53 -17.96 1.28
N LYS A 102 -21.85 -17.05 0.36
CA LYS A 102 -22.30 -15.66 0.61
C LYS A 102 -21.23 -14.70 1.15
N ASP A 103 -19.97 -15.12 1.21
CA ASP A 103 -18.87 -14.17 1.41
C ASP A 103 -18.67 -13.34 0.14
N VAL A 104 -18.29 -12.07 0.32
CA VAL A 104 -17.96 -11.18 -0.79
C VAL A 104 -16.74 -10.33 -0.47
N ILE A 105 -15.90 -10.10 -1.47
CA ILE A 105 -14.86 -9.06 -1.39
C ILE A 105 -15.52 -7.76 -1.83
N LYS A 106 -15.46 -6.74 -0.97
CA LYS A 106 -15.91 -5.40 -1.26
C LYS A 106 -14.71 -4.52 -1.55
N VAL A 107 -14.76 -3.83 -2.68
CA VAL A 107 -13.73 -2.85 -3.06
C VAL A 107 -14.37 -1.53 -3.43
N THR A 108 -13.78 -0.44 -2.96
CA THR A 108 -14.19 0.92 -3.30
C THR A 108 -12.95 1.73 -3.61
N LEU A 109 -12.94 2.39 -4.78
CA LEU A 109 -12.02 3.48 -5.08
C LEU A 109 -12.76 4.81 -4.93
N ALA A 110 -12.12 5.79 -4.32
CA ALA A 110 -12.67 7.13 -4.08
C ALA A 110 -11.59 8.20 -4.23
N GLY A 111 -12.02 9.46 -4.34
CA GLY A 111 -11.10 10.57 -4.60
C GLY A 111 -10.49 10.53 -6.00
N LEU A 112 -11.18 9.88 -6.94
CA LEU A 112 -10.73 9.75 -8.33
C LEU A 112 -10.78 11.10 -9.04
N VAL A 113 -9.77 11.38 -9.87
CA VAL A 113 -9.72 12.59 -10.70
C VAL A 113 -10.66 12.41 -11.89
N ASN A 114 -11.62 13.32 -12.02
CA ASN A 114 -12.72 13.21 -12.97
C ASN A 114 -12.26 13.04 -14.44
N ALA A 115 -11.18 13.72 -14.83
CA ALA A 115 -10.63 13.66 -16.19
C ALA A 115 -9.84 12.38 -16.49
N GLU A 116 -9.53 11.58 -15.47
CA GLU A 116 -8.62 10.46 -15.55
C GLU A 116 -9.37 9.13 -15.60
N THR A 117 -8.73 8.13 -16.18
CA THR A 117 -9.28 6.78 -16.37
C THR A 117 -8.68 5.84 -15.35
N TYR A 118 -9.53 5.09 -14.68
CA TYR A 118 -9.13 4.07 -13.71
C TYR A 118 -9.66 2.70 -14.16
N VAL A 119 -8.82 1.68 -13.98
CA VAL A 119 -9.09 0.28 -14.30
C VAL A 119 -8.81 -0.54 -13.06
N LEU A 120 -9.73 -1.43 -12.71
CA LEU A 120 -9.55 -2.44 -11.68
C LEU A 120 -9.86 -3.79 -12.29
N ASN A 121 -8.91 -4.71 -12.23
CA ASN A 121 -9.12 -6.12 -12.55
C ASN A 121 -8.80 -6.97 -11.32
N GLY A 122 -9.37 -8.16 -11.25
CA GLY A 122 -8.98 -9.20 -10.31
C GLY A 122 -8.23 -10.31 -11.02
N ILE A 123 -7.18 -10.84 -10.39
CA ILE A 123 -6.51 -12.08 -10.79
C ILE A 123 -7.20 -13.24 -10.09
N GLU A 124 -7.82 -14.13 -10.87
CA GLU A 124 -8.36 -15.39 -10.37
C GLU A 124 -7.25 -16.44 -10.37
N GLU A 125 -7.27 -17.33 -9.38
CA GLU A 125 -6.31 -18.43 -9.26
C GLU A 125 -7.03 -19.78 -9.06
N PRO A 126 -6.39 -20.89 -9.49
CA PRO A 126 -6.99 -22.21 -9.39
C PRO A 126 -7.06 -22.72 -7.94
N GLU A 127 -6.17 -22.23 -7.09
CA GLU A 127 -6.13 -22.56 -5.66
C GLU A 127 -6.63 -21.38 -4.83
N THR A 128 -7.18 -21.69 -3.65
CA THR A 128 -7.64 -20.67 -2.70
C THR A 128 -7.00 -20.86 -1.33
N GLY A 129 -6.66 -19.76 -0.68
CA GLY A 129 -6.08 -19.73 0.66
C GLY A 129 -6.85 -18.85 1.64
N THR A 130 -6.56 -19.00 2.92
CA THR A 130 -7.13 -18.16 3.99
C THR A 130 -6.17 -17.08 4.48
N GLU A 131 -4.90 -17.17 4.11
CA GLU A 131 -3.88 -16.20 4.49
C GLU A 131 -4.04 -14.93 3.65
N ILE A 132 -4.23 -13.80 4.32
CA ILE A 132 -4.59 -12.53 3.70
C ILE A 132 -3.70 -11.42 4.21
N TYR A 133 -3.34 -10.50 3.30
CA TYR A 133 -2.62 -9.31 3.72
C TYR A 133 -3.54 -8.35 4.47
N SER A 134 -3.00 -7.65 5.46
CA SER A 134 -3.65 -6.57 6.18
C SER A 134 -2.77 -5.33 6.17
N PHE A 135 -3.38 -4.18 5.92
CA PHE A 135 -2.71 -2.90 5.78
C PHE A 135 -3.27 -1.92 6.81
N GLU A 136 -2.39 -1.37 7.64
CA GLU A 136 -2.75 -0.45 8.71
C GLU A 136 -2.04 0.89 8.55
N ARG A 137 -2.82 1.98 8.65
CA ARG A 137 -2.26 3.33 8.72
C ARG A 137 -2.07 3.75 10.17
N LYS A 138 -0.85 4.18 10.52
CA LYS A 138 -0.54 4.94 11.73
C LYS A 138 -0.09 6.34 11.35
N SER A 139 -0.20 7.29 12.28
CA SER A 139 0.22 8.66 12.02
C SER A 139 0.71 9.39 13.27
N MET A 140 1.59 10.36 13.02
CA MET A 140 2.11 11.35 13.94
C MET A 140 1.49 12.69 13.61
N ALA A 141 0.83 13.33 14.58
CA ALA A 141 0.18 14.62 14.36
C ALA A 141 1.22 15.76 14.25
N PRO A 142 0.83 16.95 13.75
CA PRO A 142 1.76 18.08 13.65
C PRO A 142 2.40 18.50 14.98
N ASP A 143 1.66 18.39 16.07
CA ASP A 143 2.11 18.77 17.42
C ASP A 143 2.94 17.68 18.11
N ASP A 144 2.87 16.44 17.63
CA ASP A 144 3.73 15.35 18.10
C ASP A 144 5.16 15.64 17.62
N THR A 145 6.13 15.65 18.53
CA THR A 145 7.57 15.78 18.20
C THR A 145 8.34 14.48 18.38
N ASN A 146 7.79 13.55 19.17
CA ASN A 146 8.34 12.22 19.41
C ASN A 146 7.18 11.22 19.58
N LYS A 147 7.18 10.11 18.82
CA LYS A 147 6.11 9.11 18.90
C LYS A 147 6.60 7.70 18.61
N ASP A 148 6.12 6.76 19.45
CA ASP A 148 6.33 5.34 19.31
C ASP A 148 5.21 4.66 18.52
N PHE A 149 5.60 3.81 17.58
CA PHE A 149 4.71 2.95 16.81
C PHE A 149 5.08 1.49 17.06
N ASN A 150 4.16 0.72 17.66
CA ASN A 150 4.30 -0.73 17.71
C ASN A 150 4.19 -1.29 16.28
N VAL A 151 5.20 -2.01 15.82
CA VAL A 151 5.24 -2.64 14.49
C VAL A 151 5.51 -4.14 14.55
N ALA A 152 5.42 -4.74 15.74
CA ALA A 152 5.62 -6.19 15.89
C ALA A 152 4.61 -6.97 15.03
N GLY A 153 5.12 -7.96 14.29
CA GLY A 153 4.33 -8.80 13.39
C GLY A 153 4.05 -8.20 12.01
N PHE A 154 4.44 -6.95 11.74
CA PHE A 154 4.37 -6.36 10.40
C PHE A 154 5.66 -6.66 9.65
N ASP A 155 5.57 -6.84 8.33
CA ASP A 155 6.71 -7.19 7.47
C ASP A 155 7.25 -5.98 6.69
N ILE A 156 6.40 -5.01 6.37
CA ILE A 156 6.77 -3.79 5.61
C ILE A 156 6.25 -2.53 6.30
N LEU A 157 7.07 -1.48 6.22
CA LEU A 157 6.72 -0.09 6.51
C LEU A 157 6.86 0.77 5.25
N ILE A 158 5.81 1.50 4.89
CA ILE A 158 5.89 2.67 3.99
C ILE A 158 5.83 3.93 4.85
N LEU A 159 6.92 4.69 4.88
CA LEU A 159 7.07 5.90 5.67
C LEU A 159 6.99 7.15 4.78
N ASP A 160 6.25 8.17 5.22
CA ASP A 160 6.29 9.50 4.60
C ASP A 160 7.71 10.08 4.67
N LYS A 161 8.26 10.43 3.51
CA LYS A 161 9.53 11.14 3.40
C LYS A 161 9.29 12.62 3.67
N SER A 162 9.83 13.13 4.77
CA SER A 162 9.78 14.54 5.12
C SER A 162 11.13 15.01 5.66
N ALA A 163 11.59 16.17 5.18
CA ALA A 163 12.79 16.81 5.70
C ALA A 163 12.69 17.22 7.18
N ASP A 164 11.47 17.26 7.72
CA ASP A 164 11.22 17.57 9.13
C ASP A 164 11.42 16.37 10.07
N ILE A 165 11.60 15.15 9.52
CA ILE A 165 11.96 13.98 10.34
C ILE A 165 13.44 14.05 10.65
N GLU A 166 13.75 14.18 11.95
CA GLU A 166 15.10 14.36 12.44
C GLU A 166 15.79 13.03 12.75
N GLU A 167 15.02 12.04 13.20
CA GLU A 167 15.53 10.75 13.65
C GLU A 167 14.45 9.68 13.53
N VAL A 168 14.85 8.47 13.13
CA VAL A 168 14.01 7.28 13.18
C VAL A 168 14.78 6.19 13.95
N ASN A 169 14.18 5.66 15.01
CA ASN A 169 14.79 4.63 15.84
C ASN A 169 14.03 3.31 15.69
N TYR A 170 14.75 2.23 15.40
CA TYR A 170 14.20 0.88 15.36
C TYR A 170 14.60 0.15 16.63
N THR A 171 13.61 -0.36 17.35
CA THR A 171 13.84 -1.32 18.43
C THR A 171 13.55 -2.72 17.91
N PHE A 172 14.55 -3.59 18.01
CA PHE A 172 14.49 -4.97 17.53
C PHE A 172 14.06 -5.94 18.64
N GLU A 173 13.61 -7.15 18.27
CA GLU A 173 13.19 -8.21 19.19
C GLU A 173 14.24 -8.58 20.24
N ASN A 174 15.53 -8.40 19.93
CA ASN A 174 16.64 -8.63 20.86
C ASN A 174 16.84 -7.49 21.89
N GLY A 175 15.93 -6.49 21.92
CA GLY A 175 15.95 -5.34 22.81
C GLY A 175 16.94 -4.24 22.44
N ARG A 176 17.67 -4.36 21.31
CA ARG A 176 18.56 -3.30 20.83
C ARG A 176 17.78 -2.24 20.08
N THR A 177 18.13 -0.98 20.34
CA THR A 177 17.63 0.16 19.56
C THR A 177 18.75 0.71 18.69
N VAL A 178 18.49 0.84 17.39
CA VAL A 178 19.40 1.43 16.42
C VAL A 178 18.76 2.70 15.87
N LYS A 179 19.56 3.75 15.75
CA LYS A 179 19.13 5.05 15.24
C LYS A 179 19.56 5.17 13.79
N TYR A 180 18.65 5.65 12.95
CA TYR A 180 18.90 5.88 11.54
C TYR A 180 18.57 7.32 11.17
N SER A 181 19.41 7.89 10.32
CA SER A 181 19.06 9.06 9.51
C SER A 181 18.13 8.65 8.36
N LEU A 182 17.40 9.60 7.81
CA LEU A 182 16.60 9.35 6.60
C LEU A 182 17.46 8.89 5.42
N PHE A 183 18.69 9.40 5.29
CA PHE A 183 19.60 8.97 4.23
C PHE A 183 19.96 7.49 4.34
N GLU A 184 20.24 7.00 5.55
CA GLU A 184 20.49 5.57 5.78
C GLU A 184 19.25 4.73 5.46
N LEU A 185 18.06 5.17 5.87
CA LEU A 185 16.82 4.46 5.55
C LEU A 185 16.53 4.43 4.04
N GLU A 186 16.77 5.53 3.32
CA GLU A 186 16.64 5.58 1.86
C GLU A 186 17.63 4.63 1.17
N ALA A 187 18.88 4.61 1.63
CA ALA A 187 19.87 3.67 1.11
C ALA A 187 19.48 2.21 1.38
N MET A 188 18.94 1.93 2.58
CA MET A 188 18.41 0.60 2.92
C MET A 188 17.23 0.22 2.01
N SER A 189 16.28 1.12 1.82
CA SER A 189 15.11 0.94 0.94
C SER A 189 15.52 0.58 -0.49
N ALA A 190 16.52 1.28 -1.04
CA ALA A 190 17.05 0.98 -2.38
C ALA A 190 17.90 -0.29 -2.47
N SER A 191 18.40 -0.80 -1.34
CA SER A 191 19.30 -1.96 -1.33
C SER A 191 18.58 -3.31 -1.27
N VAL A 192 17.36 -3.33 -0.75
CA VAL A 192 16.58 -4.56 -0.53
C VAL A 192 15.45 -4.60 -1.54
N ASP A 193 15.74 -5.15 -2.72
CA ASP A 193 14.80 -5.38 -3.83
C ASP A 193 13.74 -4.27 -4.00
N PRO A 194 14.18 -3.05 -4.36
CA PRO A 194 13.29 -1.90 -4.41
C PRO A 194 12.28 -2.03 -5.53
N VAL A 195 11.10 -1.42 -5.34
CA VAL A 195 10.09 -1.35 -6.39
C VAL A 195 10.63 -0.57 -7.58
N ALA A 196 10.65 -1.21 -8.75
CA ALA A 196 10.95 -0.52 -10.00
C ALA A 196 9.69 0.18 -10.52
N TYR A 197 9.76 1.50 -10.71
CA TYR A 197 8.72 2.28 -11.39
C TYR A 197 9.15 2.61 -12.82
N VAL A 198 8.54 1.92 -13.79
CA VAL A 198 8.78 2.09 -15.23
C VAL A 198 7.83 3.14 -15.80
N LYS A 199 8.37 4.31 -16.12
CA LYS A 199 7.62 5.47 -16.61
C LYS A 199 7.37 5.39 -18.12
N ASN A 200 6.40 6.18 -18.59
CA ASN A 200 6.09 6.29 -20.02
C ASN A 200 7.24 6.87 -20.86
N ASP A 201 8.13 7.66 -20.26
CA ASP A 201 9.31 8.22 -20.93
C ASP A 201 10.48 7.21 -21.02
N GLY A 202 10.27 5.97 -20.57
CA GLY A 202 11.27 4.90 -20.58
C GLY A 202 12.27 4.97 -19.44
N LYS A 203 12.14 5.93 -18.50
CA LYS A 203 12.94 5.95 -17.28
C LYS A 203 12.43 4.95 -16.27
N VAL A 204 13.36 4.47 -15.45
CA VAL A 204 13.08 3.61 -14.31
C VAL A 204 13.61 4.29 -13.07
N ASP A 205 12.71 4.52 -12.12
CA ASP A 205 13.08 4.99 -10.78
C ASP A 205 12.87 3.85 -9.78
N SER A 206 13.71 3.79 -8.76
CA SER A 206 13.59 2.86 -7.62
C SER A 206 13.58 3.57 -6.27
N LEU A 207 13.55 4.90 -6.31
CA LEU A 207 13.43 5.78 -5.15
C LEU A 207 12.25 6.72 -5.39
N PHE A 208 11.36 6.80 -4.41
CA PHE A 208 10.16 7.61 -4.48
C PHE A 208 10.36 8.94 -3.76
N SER A 209 9.79 10.00 -4.33
CA SER A 209 10.06 11.35 -3.84
C SER A 209 9.42 11.64 -2.47
N LYS A 210 8.31 10.98 -2.18
CA LYS A 210 7.45 11.21 -1.01
C LYS A 210 7.44 10.07 0.00
N LYS A 211 8.03 8.92 -0.33
CA LYS A 211 7.87 7.67 0.45
C LYS A 211 9.19 6.90 0.53
N ILE A 212 9.38 6.19 1.63
CA ILE A 212 10.46 5.23 1.84
C ILE A 212 9.83 3.90 2.21
N GLN A 213 10.26 2.82 1.55
CA GLN A 213 9.77 1.46 1.80
C GLN A 213 10.82 0.67 2.57
N LEU A 214 10.46 0.12 3.71
CA LEU A 214 11.42 -0.46 4.65
C LEU A 214 10.95 -1.84 5.11
N PRO A 215 11.82 -2.85 5.11
CA PRO A 215 11.50 -4.13 5.72
C PRO A 215 11.52 -3.98 7.24
N LEU A 216 10.61 -4.68 7.92
CA LEU A 216 10.46 -4.68 9.38
C LEU A 216 10.96 -5.97 10.04
N LEU A 217 11.91 -6.66 9.41
CA LEU A 217 12.44 -7.92 9.90
C LEU A 217 12.96 -7.80 11.35
N ALA A 218 12.30 -8.51 12.27
CA ALA A 218 12.56 -8.49 13.71
C ALA A 218 12.49 -7.11 14.37
N VAL A 219 11.80 -6.14 13.76
CA VAL A 219 11.53 -4.82 14.34
C VAL A 219 10.22 -4.88 15.10
N VAL A 220 10.24 -4.48 16.37
CA VAL A 220 9.03 -4.48 17.22
C VAL A 220 8.47 -3.07 17.44
N ASN A 221 9.31 -2.05 17.32
CA ASN A 221 8.89 -0.68 17.48
C ASN A 221 9.70 0.26 16.58
N VAL A 222 8.99 1.23 16.00
CA VAL A 222 9.57 2.37 15.28
C VAL A 222 9.22 3.62 16.06
N ASN A 223 10.25 4.36 16.46
CA ASN A 223 10.10 5.67 17.08
C ASN A 223 10.52 6.75 16.08
N ILE A 224 9.71 7.80 15.94
CA ILE A 224 9.99 8.91 15.02
C ILE A 224 10.10 10.19 15.83
N ARG A 225 11.18 10.95 15.59
CA ARG A 225 11.33 12.33 16.04
C ARG A 225 11.21 13.29 14.86
N LYS A 226 10.39 14.32 15.00
CA LYS A 226 10.23 15.37 13.99
C LYS A 226 10.20 16.76 14.61
N SER A 227 10.51 17.77 13.81
CA SER A 227 10.43 19.16 14.24
C SER A 227 8.99 19.55 14.61
N GLN A 228 8.83 20.44 15.60
CA GLN A 228 7.52 20.89 16.06
C GLN A 228 6.79 21.68 14.98
N GLY A 229 5.48 21.43 14.81
CA GLY A 229 4.66 22.11 13.80
C GLY A 229 4.89 21.60 12.38
N ALA A 230 5.74 20.60 12.19
CA ALA A 230 5.90 19.87 10.93
C ALA A 230 4.60 19.20 10.50
N LEU A 231 4.46 18.93 9.21
CA LEU A 231 3.30 18.22 8.66
C LEU A 231 3.08 16.84 9.32
N PRO A 232 1.85 16.28 9.27
CA PRO A 232 1.61 14.93 9.74
C PRO A 232 2.51 13.93 9.02
N VAL A 233 3.06 12.97 9.76
CA VAL A 233 3.84 11.86 9.20
C VAL A 233 2.99 10.60 9.31
N SER A 234 2.79 9.91 8.18
CA SER A 234 2.05 8.66 8.12
C SER A 234 3.00 7.48 7.95
N LEU A 235 2.57 6.35 8.50
CA LEU A 235 3.18 5.05 8.35
C LEU A 235 2.10 4.10 7.84
N ILE A 236 2.43 3.31 6.83
CA ILE A 236 1.58 2.24 6.33
C ILE A 236 2.31 0.94 6.62
N LEU A 237 1.65 0.06 7.35
CA LEU A 237 2.22 -1.21 7.80
C LEU A 237 1.49 -2.35 7.10
N ARG A 238 2.24 -3.26 6.48
CA ARG A 238 1.72 -4.52 5.93
C ARG A 238 1.95 -5.66 6.90
N ASN A 239 0.98 -6.55 7.00
CA ASN A 239 1.05 -7.79 7.76
C ASN A 239 0.46 -8.92 6.93
N GLN A 240 1.00 -10.13 7.05
CA GLN A 240 0.44 -11.37 6.53
C GLN A 240 -0.25 -12.10 7.69
N LEU A 241 -1.57 -12.29 7.61
CA LEU A 241 -2.40 -12.89 8.65
C LEU A 241 -2.94 -14.26 8.26
#